data_AF-A0A945KX09-F1
#
_entry.id   AF-A0A945KX09-F1
#
_cell.length_a   1.000
_cell.length_b   1.000
_cell.length_c   1.000
_cell.angle_alpha   90.00
_cell.angle_beta   90.00
_cell.angle_gamma   90.00
#
_symmetry.space_group_name_H-M   'P 1'
#
loop_
_entity.id
_entity.type
_entity.pdbx_description
1 polymer ?
#
loop_
_entity_poly.entity_id
_entity_poly.type
_entity_poly.pdbx_seq_one_letter_code
_entity_poly.pdbx_strand_id
1 'polypeptide(L)'
;MDESARSIGQQPSEDAFVVWAQTQAVALSIPRHDDDYDDLDFIAEVIGSKRVIAVGESAHYLHEWNRWRARLFKYLALEHGFTTFVLEAGLVEGRRVHNYVAGADDDWDDIAACINNVWGVWAELNELIRWMRDWNANPDRPRELRFYSMDGTGNWGHARFAYAAVHDFASKVDQALADDIARNFGRAVEEITLQSRTEVSPERFRDLIGAASLVVSRIEQARLAYTAASSHDDYDWALRCAQIMRDVFLALAQTEADFDIGVRQLWNVRDVSMAESLRWVREREGADAGMVLGAHNTHLQLHPVRVQKATSMGSYYASRFGRDDTLFIGTTSERSLKGEPPRPDSNQAAYAKVAHDCYFLDLRTAPGDGPVADWLAVERPDRSNLRYQPVCAGNAWDCLLFHRTLATGEVEIPGYLYAPPADYTGDDLAAFSGRYVIHGFLAAVNTLDVFFEDGVLYTDGQDDTSGEVFPPYKVPLHYCADGKFRWKVWPSIIAFQRDGGEATVSVSTPGGATYYGQRIGDAVGG
;
A
#
# COMPACT_ATOMS: atom_id res chain seq x y z
N MET A 1 -15.58 14.62 43.61
CA MET A 1 -16.92 14.30 43.10
C MET A 1 -16.70 13.32 41.99
N ASP A 2 -17.28 12.15 42.21
CA ASP A 2 -17.02 10.87 41.56
C ASP A 2 -17.82 10.82 40.23
N GLU A 3 -17.17 11.07 39.10
CA GLU A 3 -17.71 10.64 37.80
C GLU A 3 -17.35 9.16 37.62
N SER A 4 -18.17 8.38 38.32
CA SER A 4 -18.36 6.95 38.21
C SER A 4 -17.85 6.33 36.91
N ALA A 5 -16.94 5.37 37.10
CA ALA A 5 -16.85 4.16 36.33
C ALA A 5 -18.20 3.73 35.74
N ARG A 6 -18.42 4.04 34.45
CA ARG A 6 -19.44 3.35 33.67
C ARG A 6 -18.92 1.95 33.42
N SER A 7 -19.63 0.97 33.98
CA SER A 7 -19.42 -0.45 33.70
C SER A 7 -19.35 -0.71 32.20
N ILE A 8 -18.47 -1.64 31.81
CA ILE A 8 -18.37 -2.28 30.49
C ILE A 8 -19.62 -3.15 30.27
N GLY A 9 -20.80 -2.53 30.30
CA GLY A 9 -22.08 -3.13 29.96
C GLY A 9 -22.43 -2.74 28.54
N GLN A 10 -22.84 -3.72 27.75
CA GLN A 10 -23.28 -3.60 26.35
C GLN A 10 -23.89 -2.23 26.04
N GLN A 11 -23.30 -1.51 25.08
CA GLN A 11 -23.91 -0.30 24.55
C GLN A 11 -25.13 -0.72 23.71
N PRO A 12 -26.36 -0.30 24.04
CA PRO A 12 -27.57 -0.73 23.32
C PRO A 12 -27.53 -0.48 21.80
N SER A 13 -26.73 0.50 21.36
CA SER A 13 -26.47 0.78 19.94
C SER A 13 -25.56 -0.24 19.26
N GLU A 14 -24.61 -0.85 19.97
CA GLU A 14 -23.77 -1.92 19.44
C GLU A 14 -24.54 -3.21 19.23
N ASP A 15 -25.35 -3.63 20.22
CA ASP A 15 -26.18 -4.83 20.07
C ASP A 15 -27.16 -4.66 18.89
N ALA A 16 -27.72 -3.46 18.72
CA ALA A 16 -28.58 -3.13 17.58
C ALA A 16 -27.82 -3.20 16.24
N PHE A 17 -26.60 -2.66 16.17
CA PHE A 17 -25.75 -2.78 14.99
C PHE A 17 -25.44 -4.24 14.67
N VAL A 18 -25.04 -5.06 15.65
CA VAL A 18 -24.70 -6.48 15.43
C VAL A 18 -25.90 -7.26 14.93
N VAL A 19 -27.09 -7.07 15.54
CA VAL A 19 -28.32 -7.74 15.10
C VAL A 19 -28.69 -7.34 13.67
N TRP A 20 -28.61 -6.04 13.35
CA TRP A 20 -28.84 -5.57 11.99
C TRP A 20 -27.82 -6.18 11.01
N ALA A 21 -26.53 -6.11 11.32
CA ALA A 21 -25.46 -6.63 10.46
C ALA A 21 -25.60 -8.15 10.22
N GLN A 22 -26.00 -8.94 11.23
CA GLN A 22 -26.29 -10.38 11.06
C GLN A 22 -27.40 -10.67 10.04
N THR A 23 -28.34 -9.75 9.84
CA THR A 23 -29.41 -9.90 8.83
C THR A 23 -29.03 -9.39 7.45
N GLN A 24 -28.06 -8.48 7.35
CA GLN A 24 -27.66 -7.84 6.09
C GLN A 24 -26.37 -8.41 5.50
N ALA A 25 -25.54 -9.06 6.31
CA ALA A 25 -24.26 -9.60 5.88
C ALA A 25 -24.45 -10.74 4.86
N VAL A 26 -23.73 -10.64 3.74
CA VAL A 26 -23.62 -11.72 2.76
C VAL A 26 -22.41 -12.55 3.13
N ALA A 27 -22.65 -13.78 3.58
CA ALA A 27 -21.58 -14.74 3.84
C ALA A 27 -20.86 -15.09 2.54
N LEU A 28 -19.53 -15.12 2.57
CA LEU A 28 -18.71 -15.51 1.43
C LEU A 28 -17.43 -16.19 1.88
N SER A 29 -16.65 -16.68 0.92
CA SER A 29 -15.31 -17.20 1.17
C SER A 29 -14.31 -16.54 0.22
N ILE A 30 -13.04 -16.48 0.62
CA ILE A 30 -11.96 -16.04 -0.25
C ILE A 30 -11.15 -17.29 -0.60
N PRO A 31 -11.45 -17.96 -1.72
CA PRO A 31 -10.78 -19.21 -2.08
C PRO A 31 -9.35 -18.93 -2.55
N ARG A 32 -8.46 -19.91 -2.32
CA ARG A 32 -7.06 -19.84 -2.78
C ARG A 32 -6.94 -19.82 -4.31
N HIS A 33 -7.86 -20.47 -5.01
CA HIS A 33 -7.91 -20.55 -6.47
C HIS A 33 -9.29 -20.10 -6.98
N ASP A 34 -9.35 -19.65 -8.23
CA ASP A 34 -10.59 -19.23 -8.88
C ASP A 34 -11.17 -20.44 -9.62
N ASP A 35 -12.12 -21.15 -8.98
CA ASP A 35 -12.84 -22.25 -9.62
C ASP A 35 -14.02 -21.70 -10.46
N ASP A 36 -14.81 -20.81 -9.87
CA ASP A 36 -15.89 -20.02 -10.48
C ASP A 36 -16.04 -18.65 -9.76
N TYR A 37 -17.10 -17.91 -10.11
CA TYR A 37 -17.42 -16.59 -9.52
C TYR A 37 -18.86 -16.47 -9.01
N ASP A 38 -19.59 -17.58 -8.83
CA ASP A 38 -21.03 -17.58 -8.52
C ASP A 38 -21.30 -16.95 -7.14
N ASP A 39 -20.38 -17.11 -6.18
CA ASP A 39 -20.45 -16.48 -4.86
C ASP A 39 -20.29 -14.94 -4.89
N LEU A 40 -19.92 -14.35 -6.04
CA LEU A 40 -19.85 -12.90 -6.26
C LEU A 40 -21.08 -12.34 -6.98
N ASP A 41 -22.11 -13.13 -7.25
CA ASP A 41 -23.32 -12.66 -7.97
C ASP A 41 -23.96 -11.44 -7.29
N PHE A 42 -23.92 -11.37 -5.96
CA PHE A 42 -24.45 -10.25 -5.18
C PHE A 42 -23.74 -8.92 -5.46
N ILE A 43 -22.48 -8.95 -5.92
CA ILE A 43 -21.68 -7.75 -6.19
C ILE A 43 -22.33 -6.89 -7.27
N ALA A 44 -23.00 -7.50 -8.26
CA ALA A 44 -23.65 -6.76 -9.35
C ALA A 44 -24.69 -5.75 -8.82
N GLU A 45 -25.47 -6.13 -7.81
CA GLU A 45 -26.45 -5.25 -7.16
C GLU A 45 -25.75 -4.18 -6.31
N VAL A 46 -24.72 -4.57 -5.55
CA VAL A 46 -23.96 -3.66 -4.67
C VAL A 46 -23.28 -2.53 -5.46
N ILE A 47 -22.64 -2.86 -6.59
CA ILE A 47 -21.94 -1.86 -7.41
C ILE A 47 -22.93 -0.98 -8.18
N GLY A 48 -24.06 -1.54 -8.62
CA GLY A 48 -25.03 -0.84 -9.46
C GLY A 48 -24.40 -0.22 -10.70
N SER A 49 -24.52 1.10 -10.87
CA SER A 49 -23.93 1.83 -12.00
C SER A 49 -22.52 2.33 -11.77
N LYS A 50 -21.92 2.07 -10.61
CA LYS A 50 -20.60 2.60 -10.24
C LYS A 50 -19.51 1.96 -11.09
N ARG A 51 -18.56 2.78 -11.53
CA ARG A 51 -17.43 2.37 -12.38
C ARG A 51 -16.10 2.48 -11.68
N VAL A 52 -16.04 2.91 -10.43
CA VAL A 52 -14.81 2.87 -9.62
C VAL A 52 -15.08 2.10 -8.34
N ILE A 53 -14.42 0.96 -8.16
CA ILE A 53 -14.54 0.12 -6.97
C ILE A 53 -13.23 0.16 -6.19
N ALA A 54 -13.25 0.85 -5.05
CA ALA A 54 -12.14 1.08 -4.16
C ALA A 54 -12.10 0.03 -3.07
N VAL A 55 -11.11 -0.85 -3.10
CA VAL A 55 -10.95 -1.97 -2.17
C VAL A 55 -9.77 -1.71 -1.27
N GLY A 56 -10.07 -1.56 0.01
CA GLY A 56 -9.09 -1.34 1.06
C GLY A 56 -8.27 -2.58 1.41
N GLU A 57 -7.30 -2.40 2.30
CA GLU A 57 -6.68 -3.45 3.09
C GLU A 57 -6.41 -2.95 4.50
N SER A 58 -6.71 -3.79 5.50
CA SER A 58 -6.51 -3.46 6.90
C SER A 58 -5.05 -3.52 7.33
N ALA A 59 -4.23 -4.27 6.58
CA ALA A 59 -2.78 -4.26 6.64
C ALA A 59 -2.20 -4.65 5.27
N HIS A 60 -0.95 -4.28 5.02
CA HIS A 60 -0.28 -4.67 3.78
C HIS A 60 0.05 -6.16 3.73
N TYR A 61 0.21 -6.67 2.50
CA TYR A 61 0.79 -7.98 2.20
C TYR A 61 -0.01 -9.20 2.67
N LEU A 62 -1.32 -9.04 2.78
CA LEU A 62 -2.22 -10.09 3.26
C LEU A 62 -2.80 -10.90 2.11
N HIS A 63 -2.81 -12.23 2.27
CA HIS A 63 -3.36 -13.18 1.31
C HIS A 63 -4.81 -12.82 0.96
N GLU A 64 -5.66 -12.64 1.98
CA GLU A 64 -7.09 -12.44 1.81
C GLU A 64 -7.41 -11.20 0.98
N TRP A 65 -6.72 -10.09 1.24
CA TRP A 65 -6.99 -8.82 0.56
C TRP A 65 -6.41 -8.76 -0.86
N ASN A 66 -5.25 -9.36 -1.09
CA ASN A 66 -4.68 -9.50 -2.44
C ASN A 66 -5.52 -10.46 -3.28
N ARG A 67 -5.95 -11.58 -2.70
CA ARG A 67 -6.80 -12.55 -3.37
C ARG A 67 -8.16 -11.96 -3.70
N TRP A 68 -8.79 -11.28 -2.75
CA TRP A 68 -10.10 -10.66 -2.95
C TRP A 68 -10.09 -9.64 -4.10
N ARG A 69 -9.14 -8.69 -4.11
CA ARG A 69 -9.09 -7.67 -5.17
C ARG A 69 -8.83 -8.27 -6.55
N ALA A 70 -7.95 -9.28 -6.64
CA ALA A 70 -7.66 -9.95 -7.90
C ALA A 70 -8.90 -10.70 -8.40
N ARG A 71 -9.56 -11.44 -7.51
CA ARG A 71 -10.77 -12.20 -7.81
C ARG A 71 -11.93 -11.29 -8.23
N LEU A 72 -12.17 -10.23 -7.47
CA LEU A 72 -13.19 -9.22 -7.77
C LEU A 72 -12.94 -8.56 -9.13
N PHE A 73 -11.70 -8.17 -9.43
CA PHE A 73 -11.38 -7.56 -10.72
C PHE A 73 -11.61 -8.54 -11.89
N LYS A 74 -11.18 -9.80 -11.77
CA LYS A 74 -11.42 -10.81 -12.81
C LYS A 74 -12.92 -11.01 -13.06
N TYR A 75 -13.73 -11.15 -12.00
CA TYR A 75 -15.18 -11.26 -12.12
C TYR A 75 -15.79 -10.03 -12.82
N LEU A 76 -15.44 -8.83 -12.38
CA LEU A 76 -15.96 -7.60 -12.97
C LEU A 76 -15.48 -7.38 -14.42
N ALA A 77 -14.30 -7.88 -14.78
CA ALA A 77 -13.79 -7.83 -16.14
C ALA A 77 -14.51 -8.82 -17.07
N LEU A 78 -14.82 -10.02 -16.55
CA LEU A 78 -15.56 -11.05 -17.26
C LEU A 78 -17.03 -10.66 -17.49
N GLU A 79 -17.70 -10.16 -16.45
CA GLU A 79 -19.17 -10.05 -16.44
C GLU A 79 -19.68 -8.60 -16.52
N HIS A 80 -18.90 -7.60 -16.09
CA HIS A 80 -19.40 -6.22 -15.86
C HIS A 80 -18.65 -5.12 -16.63
N GLY A 81 -17.74 -5.52 -17.53
CA GLY A 81 -17.03 -4.61 -18.45
C GLY A 81 -15.98 -3.73 -17.78
N PHE A 82 -15.47 -4.13 -16.61
CA PHE A 82 -14.31 -3.48 -15.99
C PHE A 82 -13.04 -3.80 -16.77
N THR A 83 -12.18 -2.81 -16.96
CA THR A 83 -10.99 -2.95 -17.81
C THR A 83 -9.71 -2.52 -17.10
N THR A 84 -9.81 -1.80 -15.98
CA THR A 84 -8.64 -1.17 -15.37
C THR A 84 -8.44 -1.64 -13.94
N PHE A 85 -7.22 -2.08 -13.63
CA PHE A 85 -6.77 -2.34 -12.27
C PHE A 85 -5.76 -1.28 -11.85
N VAL A 86 -5.95 -0.69 -10.67
CA VAL A 86 -5.09 0.38 -10.13
C VAL A 86 -4.54 -0.03 -8.76
N LEU A 87 -3.22 -0.01 -8.59
CA LEU A 87 -2.58 -0.40 -7.32
C LEU A 87 -1.93 0.80 -6.61
N GLU A 88 -1.88 0.75 -5.28
CA GLU A 88 -1.04 1.62 -4.43
C GLU A 88 0.46 1.30 -4.58
N ALA A 89 0.95 1.41 -5.81
CA ALA A 89 2.35 1.41 -6.18
C ALA A 89 2.67 2.71 -6.95
N GLY A 90 3.94 3.01 -7.20
CA GLY A 90 4.37 4.21 -7.92
C GLY A 90 3.87 4.20 -9.35
N LEU A 91 3.17 5.27 -9.76
CA LEU A 91 2.64 5.44 -11.10
C LEU A 91 3.78 5.53 -12.13
N VAL A 92 4.89 6.18 -11.79
CA VAL A 92 6.01 6.39 -12.71
C VAL A 92 6.61 5.04 -13.14
N GLU A 93 7.02 4.22 -12.18
CA GLU A 93 7.52 2.86 -12.42
C GLU A 93 6.42 1.95 -13.01
N GLY A 94 5.16 2.16 -12.57
CA GLY A 94 3.97 1.47 -13.07
C GLY A 94 3.75 1.57 -14.57
N ARG A 95 4.33 2.57 -15.27
CA ARG A 95 4.29 2.64 -16.74
C ARG A 95 4.91 1.41 -17.40
N ARG A 96 5.96 0.83 -16.81
CA ARG A 96 6.58 -0.40 -17.36
C ARG A 96 5.64 -1.60 -17.22
N VAL A 97 4.95 -1.70 -16.08
CA VAL A 97 3.93 -2.73 -15.84
C VAL A 97 2.72 -2.56 -16.76
N HIS A 98 2.28 -1.32 -16.99
CA HIS A 98 1.24 -0.98 -17.96
C HIS A 98 1.59 -1.49 -19.37
N ASN A 99 2.82 -1.20 -19.83
CA ASN A 99 3.30 -1.64 -21.13
C ASN A 99 3.45 -3.17 -21.20
N TYR A 100 3.91 -3.83 -20.13
CA TYR A 100 3.96 -5.28 -20.04
C TYR A 100 2.56 -5.90 -20.20
N VAL A 101 1.54 -5.37 -19.53
CA VAL A 101 0.16 -5.84 -19.70
C VAL A 101 -0.33 -5.60 -21.13
N ALA A 102 0.12 -4.55 -21.80
CA ALA A 102 -0.17 -4.25 -23.20
C ALA A 102 0.66 -5.07 -24.22
N GLY A 103 1.53 -5.98 -23.78
CA GLY A 103 2.26 -6.90 -24.65
C GLY A 103 3.73 -6.58 -24.88
N ALA A 104 4.32 -5.61 -24.18
CA ALA A 104 5.76 -5.35 -24.26
C ALA A 104 6.59 -6.60 -23.87
N ASP A 105 7.69 -6.86 -24.56
CA ASP A 105 8.54 -8.04 -24.36
C ASP A 105 9.62 -7.79 -23.29
N ASP A 106 9.16 -7.53 -22.07
CA ASP A 106 10.00 -7.36 -20.89
C ASP A 106 10.03 -8.66 -20.05
N ASP A 107 11.19 -8.95 -19.45
CA ASP A 107 11.33 -10.07 -18.51
C ASP A 107 10.52 -9.81 -17.22
N TRP A 108 9.96 -10.87 -16.63
CA TRP A 108 9.11 -10.73 -15.45
C TRP A 108 9.86 -10.13 -14.25
N ASP A 109 11.12 -10.49 -14.00
CA ASP A 109 11.85 -9.99 -12.83
C ASP A 109 12.05 -8.47 -12.89
N ASP A 110 12.24 -7.95 -14.10
CA ASP A 110 12.32 -6.52 -14.39
C ASP A 110 10.99 -5.80 -14.15
N ILE A 111 9.87 -6.45 -14.47
CA ILE A 111 8.52 -5.94 -14.23
C ILE A 111 8.16 -5.97 -12.75
N ALA A 112 8.44 -7.08 -12.07
CA ALA A 112 8.21 -7.24 -10.63
C ALA A 112 8.93 -6.14 -9.83
N ALA A 113 10.17 -5.81 -10.18
CA ALA A 113 10.91 -4.71 -9.56
C ALA A 113 10.27 -3.33 -9.74
N CYS A 114 9.42 -3.13 -10.76
CA CYS A 114 8.70 -1.89 -11.00
C CYS A 114 7.39 -1.78 -10.21
N ILE A 115 6.90 -2.88 -9.63
CA ILE A 115 5.75 -2.89 -8.74
C ILE A 115 6.27 -2.61 -7.32
N ASN A 116 6.55 -1.32 -7.06
CA ASN A 116 7.21 -0.86 -5.83
C ASN A 116 6.33 -1.05 -4.56
N ASN A 117 6.75 -0.49 -3.42
CA ASN A 117 6.12 -0.74 -2.12
C ASN A 117 6.08 -2.24 -1.77
N VAL A 118 7.09 -2.98 -2.24
CA VAL A 118 7.24 -4.43 -2.05
C VAL A 118 6.13 -5.26 -2.72
N TRP A 119 5.27 -4.65 -3.54
CA TRP A 119 4.12 -5.36 -4.14
C TRP A 119 4.49 -6.45 -5.13
N GLY A 120 5.58 -6.29 -5.90
CA GLY A 120 5.97 -7.23 -6.96
C GLY A 120 6.49 -8.60 -6.50
N VAL A 121 6.56 -8.84 -5.19
CA VAL A 121 6.98 -10.13 -4.63
C VAL A 121 5.80 -10.99 -4.14
N TRP A 122 4.56 -10.51 -4.24
CA TRP A 122 3.38 -11.24 -3.77
C TRP A 122 2.67 -11.93 -4.93
N ALA A 123 2.59 -13.25 -4.86
CA ALA A 123 2.15 -14.12 -5.95
C ALA A 123 0.73 -13.77 -6.43
N GLU A 124 -0.19 -13.42 -5.53
CA GLU A 124 -1.58 -13.13 -5.90
C GLU A 124 -1.71 -11.91 -6.83
N LEU A 125 -0.85 -10.90 -6.66
CA LEU A 125 -0.80 -9.73 -7.54
C LEU A 125 -0.05 -10.05 -8.84
N ASN A 126 1.02 -10.82 -8.75
CA ASN A 126 1.82 -11.24 -9.90
C ASN A 126 0.98 -12.10 -10.87
N GLU A 127 0.23 -13.06 -10.33
CA GLU A 127 -0.74 -13.87 -11.06
C GLU A 127 -1.80 -13.01 -11.75
N LEU A 128 -2.31 -11.97 -11.07
CA LEU A 128 -3.28 -11.06 -11.67
C LEU A 128 -2.68 -10.32 -12.87
N ILE A 129 -1.47 -9.76 -12.74
CA ILE A 129 -0.83 -9.01 -13.81
C ILE A 129 -0.51 -9.90 -15.01
N ARG A 130 -0.04 -11.13 -14.79
CA ARG A 130 0.17 -12.13 -15.85
C ARG A 130 -1.15 -12.51 -16.51
N TRP A 131 -2.22 -12.74 -15.73
CA TRP A 131 -3.55 -13.00 -16.27
C TRP A 131 -4.07 -11.84 -17.14
N MET A 132 -3.81 -10.59 -16.75
CA MET A 132 -4.17 -9.42 -17.57
C MET A 132 -3.43 -9.39 -18.91
N ARG A 133 -2.14 -9.77 -18.92
CA ARG A 133 -1.35 -9.92 -20.15
C ARG A 133 -1.91 -11.05 -21.03
N ASP A 134 -2.18 -12.22 -20.45
CA ASP A 134 -2.74 -13.36 -21.17
C ASP A 134 -4.13 -13.06 -21.76
N TRP A 135 -4.94 -12.28 -21.03
CA TRP A 135 -6.20 -11.74 -21.54
C TRP A 135 -5.97 -10.90 -22.80
N ASN A 136 -5.04 -9.94 -22.75
CA ASN A 136 -4.75 -9.05 -23.87
C ASN A 136 -4.11 -9.77 -25.07
N ALA A 137 -3.40 -10.87 -24.85
CA ALA A 137 -2.84 -11.69 -25.91
C ALA A 137 -3.91 -12.48 -26.71
N ASN A 138 -5.12 -12.63 -26.17
CA ASN A 138 -6.21 -13.32 -26.84
C ASN A 138 -7.02 -12.37 -27.75
N PRO A 139 -6.97 -12.54 -29.09
CA PRO A 139 -7.63 -11.64 -30.04
C PRO A 139 -9.17 -11.70 -29.98
N ASP A 140 -9.75 -12.72 -29.35
CA ASP A 140 -11.19 -12.86 -29.20
C ASP A 140 -11.74 -12.04 -28.02
N ARG A 141 -10.87 -11.40 -27.21
CA ARG A 141 -11.31 -10.58 -26.08
C ARG A 141 -11.87 -9.24 -26.57
N PRO A 142 -13.04 -8.83 -26.07
CA PRO A 142 -13.75 -7.67 -26.60
C PRO A 142 -13.10 -6.33 -26.21
N ARG A 143 -12.30 -6.31 -25.14
CA ARG A 143 -11.62 -5.12 -24.60
C ARG A 143 -10.30 -5.53 -23.97
N GLU A 144 -9.30 -4.67 -24.14
CA GLU A 144 -8.03 -4.84 -23.47
C GLU A 144 -8.11 -4.36 -22.02
N LEU A 145 -7.37 -5.06 -21.14
CA LEU A 145 -7.18 -4.67 -19.76
C LEU A 145 -5.99 -3.72 -19.63
N ARG A 146 -6.04 -2.87 -18.61
CA ARG A 146 -5.02 -1.87 -18.29
C ARG A 146 -4.62 -1.98 -16.84
N PHE A 147 -3.32 -2.03 -16.60
CA PHE A 147 -2.76 -1.86 -15.27
C PHE A 147 -2.27 -0.41 -15.13
N TYR A 148 -2.59 0.19 -13.99
CA TYR A 148 -1.97 1.42 -13.54
C TYR A 148 -1.57 1.27 -12.08
N SER A 149 -0.70 2.18 -11.65
CA SER A 149 -0.54 2.46 -10.24
C SER A 149 -1.02 3.89 -9.97
N MET A 150 -1.20 4.28 -8.71
CA MET A 150 -1.65 5.65 -8.40
C MET A 150 -0.75 6.40 -7.42
N ASP A 151 0.17 5.71 -6.75
CA ASP A 151 1.13 6.33 -5.87
C ASP A 151 2.17 7.15 -6.66
N GLY A 152 3.00 7.93 -5.97
CA GLY A 152 3.99 8.80 -6.60
C GLY A 152 5.11 8.02 -7.28
N THR A 153 6.31 8.10 -6.71
CA THR A 153 7.47 7.31 -7.16
C THR A 153 8.29 6.83 -5.98
N GLY A 154 8.85 5.62 -6.06
CA GLY A 154 9.78 5.10 -5.06
C GLY A 154 9.28 5.09 -3.63
N ASN A 155 8.01 4.69 -3.39
CA ASN A 155 7.36 4.79 -2.08
C ASN A 155 7.43 6.21 -1.45
N TRP A 156 7.45 7.26 -2.27
CA TRP A 156 7.71 8.65 -1.84
C TRP A 156 9.05 8.87 -1.16
N GLY A 157 9.95 7.89 -1.25
CA GLY A 157 11.26 7.89 -0.65
C GLY A 157 12.27 8.75 -1.42
N HIS A 158 12.06 8.99 -2.71
CA HIS A 158 12.98 9.74 -3.57
C HIS A 158 12.31 10.17 -4.89
N ALA A 159 12.83 11.21 -5.54
CA ALA A 159 12.31 11.67 -6.85
C ALA A 159 13.00 11.05 -8.08
N ARG A 160 13.93 10.09 -7.90
CA ARG A 160 14.83 9.63 -8.99
C ARG A 160 14.14 9.07 -10.22
N PHE A 161 13.08 8.25 -10.06
CA PHE A 161 12.42 7.67 -11.24
C PHE A 161 11.56 8.70 -11.97
N ALA A 162 10.88 9.58 -11.22
CA ALA A 162 10.16 10.71 -11.83
C ALA A 162 11.12 11.65 -12.58
N TYR A 163 12.30 11.95 -12.01
CA TYR A 163 13.35 12.69 -12.69
C TYR A 163 13.79 12.00 -13.98
N ALA A 164 14.12 10.70 -13.93
CA ALA A 164 14.55 9.94 -15.10
C ALA A 164 13.49 9.99 -16.21
N ALA A 165 12.22 9.71 -15.88
CA ALA A 165 11.12 9.74 -16.85
C ALA A 165 10.96 11.12 -17.53
N VAL A 166 11.04 12.20 -16.75
CA VAL A 166 10.85 13.57 -17.26
C VAL A 166 12.09 14.03 -18.06
N HIS A 167 13.29 13.70 -17.59
CA HIS A 167 14.54 14.00 -18.28
C HIS A 167 14.65 13.26 -19.62
N ASP A 168 14.28 11.98 -19.65
CA ASP A 168 14.31 11.16 -20.87
C ASP A 168 13.31 11.64 -21.91
N PHE A 169 12.13 12.07 -21.47
CA PHE A 169 11.17 12.74 -22.35
C PHE A 169 11.72 14.06 -22.89
N ALA A 170 12.22 14.93 -22.00
CA ALA A 170 12.77 16.23 -22.40
C ALA A 170 13.93 16.07 -23.39
N SER A 171 14.81 15.09 -23.18
CA SER A 171 15.97 14.82 -24.06
C SER A 171 15.55 14.46 -25.50
N LYS A 172 14.32 13.98 -25.71
CA LYS A 172 13.77 13.66 -27.04
C LYS A 172 13.11 14.87 -27.71
N VAL A 173 12.56 15.80 -26.94
CA VAL A 173 11.67 16.87 -27.48
C VAL A 173 12.19 18.30 -27.29
N ASP A 174 13.03 18.55 -26.28
CA ASP A 174 13.60 19.86 -25.93
C ASP A 174 14.89 19.70 -25.11
N GLN A 175 16.04 19.76 -25.79
CA GLN A 175 17.35 19.64 -25.16
C GLN A 175 17.60 20.73 -24.11
N ALA A 176 17.10 21.96 -24.32
CA ALA A 176 17.31 23.03 -23.36
C ALA A 176 16.56 22.76 -22.04
N LEU A 177 15.35 22.20 -22.12
CA LEU A 177 14.62 21.72 -20.96
C LEU A 177 15.34 20.55 -20.27
N ALA A 178 15.87 19.59 -21.04
CA ALA A 178 16.63 18.46 -20.49
C ALA A 178 17.86 18.96 -19.70
N ASP A 179 18.62 19.89 -20.28
CA ASP A 179 19.78 20.48 -19.63
C ASP A 179 19.41 21.23 -18.34
N ASP A 180 18.28 21.95 -18.32
CA ASP A 180 17.76 22.60 -17.11
C ASP A 180 17.37 21.58 -16.03
N ILE A 181 16.71 20.49 -16.41
CA ILE A 181 16.34 19.40 -15.50
C ILE A 181 17.61 18.79 -14.88
N ALA A 182 18.59 18.43 -15.71
CA ALA A 182 19.84 17.84 -15.25
C ALA A 182 20.59 18.77 -14.28
N ARG A 183 20.72 20.06 -14.61
CA ARG A 183 21.38 21.06 -13.76
C ARG A 183 20.69 21.23 -12.40
N ASN A 184 19.36 21.30 -12.39
CA ASN A 184 18.61 21.63 -11.18
C ASN A 184 18.42 20.43 -10.25
N PHE A 185 18.25 19.22 -10.81
CA PHE A 185 17.80 18.05 -10.06
C PHE A 185 18.81 16.90 -10.01
N GLY A 186 19.71 16.75 -10.97
CA GLY A 186 20.53 15.53 -11.13
C GLY A 186 21.22 15.10 -9.84
N ARG A 187 21.90 16.02 -9.16
CA ARG A 187 22.53 15.75 -7.85
C ARG A 187 21.50 15.62 -6.71
N ALA A 188 20.43 16.41 -6.74
CA ALA A 188 19.44 16.44 -5.67
C ALA A 188 18.68 15.11 -5.55
N VAL A 189 18.38 14.45 -6.67
CA VAL A 189 17.64 13.17 -6.66
C VAL A 189 18.48 11.97 -6.24
N GLU A 190 19.81 12.11 -6.21
CA GLU A 190 20.74 11.12 -5.66
C GLU A 190 20.91 11.29 -4.15
N GLU A 191 20.91 12.54 -3.66
CA GLU A 191 21.22 12.86 -2.25
C GLU A 191 19.98 12.90 -1.33
N ILE A 192 18.82 13.29 -1.86
CA ILE A 192 17.63 13.58 -1.06
C ILE A 192 16.68 12.39 -1.04
N THR A 193 16.48 11.85 0.15
CA THR A 193 15.60 10.72 0.44
C THR A 193 14.67 11.02 1.62
N LEU A 194 13.74 10.13 1.95
CA LEU A 194 12.93 10.25 3.17
C LEU A 194 13.80 10.33 4.43
N GLN A 195 14.96 9.64 4.44
CA GLN A 195 15.90 9.59 5.56
C GLN A 195 16.78 10.86 5.63
N SER A 196 17.31 11.33 4.50
CA SER A 196 18.22 12.48 4.45
C SER A 196 17.51 13.84 4.38
N ARG A 197 16.19 13.88 4.16
CA ARG A 197 15.44 15.13 3.97
C ARG A 197 15.61 16.16 5.09
N THR A 198 15.81 15.73 6.33
CA THR A 198 16.00 16.65 7.48
C THR A 198 17.33 17.39 7.46
N GLU A 199 18.28 16.94 6.63
CA GLU A 199 19.59 17.58 6.42
C GLU A 199 19.54 18.68 5.35
N VAL A 200 18.43 18.76 4.61
CA VAL A 200 18.23 19.71 3.51
C VAL A 200 17.56 20.98 4.04
N SER A 201 18.07 22.16 3.66
CA SER A 201 17.50 23.42 4.12
C SER A 201 16.13 23.71 3.50
N PRO A 202 15.23 24.42 4.20
CA PRO A 202 13.96 24.88 3.65
C PRO A 202 14.13 25.72 2.37
N GLU A 203 15.17 26.55 2.29
CA GLU A 203 15.51 27.33 1.09
C GLU A 203 15.78 26.42 -0.11
N ARG A 204 16.58 25.37 0.09
CA ARG A 204 16.91 24.41 -0.96
C ARG A 204 15.66 23.68 -1.45
N PHE A 205 14.75 23.30 -0.55
CA PHE A 205 13.48 22.71 -0.96
C PHE A 205 12.61 23.70 -1.75
N ARG A 206 12.53 24.97 -1.34
CA ARG A 206 11.79 26.00 -2.10
C ARG A 206 12.33 26.15 -3.51
N ASP A 207 13.66 26.15 -3.69
CA ASP A 207 14.28 26.21 -5.01
C ASP A 207 13.93 24.99 -5.87
N LEU A 208 14.02 23.78 -5.30
CA LEU A 208 13.67 22.53 -5.99
C LEU A 208 12.20 22.49 -6.40
N ILE A 209 11.29 22.88 -5.51
CA ILE A 209 9.85 22.93 -5.78
C ILE A 209 9.54 23.99 -6.86
N GLY A 210 10.18 25.16 -6.78
CA GLY A 210 10.05 26.21 -7.80
C GLY A 210 10.55 25.76 -9.17
N ALA A 211 11.72 25.14 -9.23
CA ALA A 211 12.27 24.56 -10.45
C ALA A 211 11.35 23.46 -11.02
N ALA A 212 10.82 22.57 -10.16
CA ALA A 212 9.94 21.48 -10.62
C ALA A 212 8.63 22.03 -11.18
N SER A 213 8.10 23.09 -10.56
CA SER A 213 6.92 23.80 -11.05
C SER A 213 7.16 24.48 -12.40
N LEU A 214 8.36 25.03 -12.62
CA LEU A 214 8.76 25.58 -13.93
C LEU A 214 8.83 24.49 -15.01
N VAL A 215 9.33 23.28 -14.68
CA VAL A 215 9.34 22.14 -15.60
C VAL A 215 7.91 21.75 -16.00
N VAL A 216 7.00 21.58 -15.04
CA VAL A 216 5.58 21.30 -15.32
C VAL A 216 5.01 22.36 -16.26
N SER A 217 5.20 23.65 -15.93
CA SER A 217 4.65 24.74 -16.72
C SER A 217 5.21 24.78 -18.15
N ARG A 218 6.50 24.48 -18.35
CA ARG A 218 7.11 24.41 -19.69
C ARG A 218 6.53 23.27 -20.53
N ILE A 219 6.36 22.09 -19.93
CA ILE A 219 5.72 20.94 -20.60
C ILE A 219 4.26 21.27 -20.98
N GLU A 220 3.51 21.92 -20.09
CA GLU A 220 2.13 22.35 -20.37
C GLU A 220 2.05 23.36 -21.52
N GLN A 221 2.88 24.41 -21.49
CA GLN A 221 2.90 25.45 -22.53
C GLN A 221 3.32 24.92 -23.90
N ALA A 222 4.18 23.91 -23.93
CA ALA A 222 4.66 23.29 -25.17
C ALA A 222 3.79 22.12 -25.66
N ARG A 223 2.57 21.90 -25.11
CA ARG A 223 1.69 20.75 -25.41
C ARG A 223 1.67 20.36 -26.89
N LEU A 224 1.36 21.31 -27.77
CA LEU A 224 1.23 21.04 -29.21
C LEU A 224 2.57 20.61 -29.83
N ALA A 225 3.67 21.28 -29.47
CA ALA A 225 4.99 20.99 -30.01
C ALA A 225 5.52 19.65 -29.50
N TYR A 226 5.42 19.39 -28.21
CA TYR A 226 5.92 18.16 -27.60
C TYR A 226 5.09 16.94 -27.99
N THR A 227 3.77 17.07 -28.12
CA THR A 227 2.91 16.00 -28.67
C THR A 227 3.29 15.67 -30.10
N ALA A 228 3.55 16.69 -30.95
CA ALA A 228 3.95 16.48 -32.33
C ALA A 228 5.36 15.87 -32.47
N ALA A 229 6.27 16.18 -31.54
CA ALA A 229 7.63 15.64 -31.50
C ALA A 229 7.73 14.24 -30.84
N SER A 230 6.65 13.78 -30.19
CA SER A 230 6.58 12.48 -29.53
C SER A 230 5.26 11.79 -29.85
N SER A 231 4.35 11.68 -28.88
CA SER A 231 3.00 11.17 -29.01
C SER A 231 2.10 11.81 -27.94
N HIS A 232 0.77 11.69 -28.09
CA HIS A 232 -0.16 12.11 -27.03
C HIS A 232 0.09 11.33 -25.74
N ASP A 233 0.35 10.01 -25.87
CA ASP A 233 0.60 9.15 -24.72
C ASP A 233 1.87 9.54 -23.98
N ASP A 234 3.00 9.67 -24.70
CA ASP A 234 4.28 10.05 -24.09
C ASP A 234 4.21 11.42 -23.44
N TYR A 235 3.54 12.36 -24.08
CA TYR A 235 3.31 13.69 -23.52
C TYR A 235 2.52 13.62 -22.20
N ASP A 236 1.40 12.92 -22.17
CA ASP A 236 0.53 12.86 -20.99
C ASP A 236 1.22 12.15 -19.82
N TRP A 237 1.96 11.07 -20.09
CA TRP A 237 2.81 10.40 -19.09
C TRP A 237 3.91 11.33 -18.57
N ALA A 238 4.63 12.02 -19.45
CA ALA A 238 5.72 12.91 -19.05
C ALA A 238 5.20 14.09 -18.21
N LEU A 239 4.06 14.67 -18.57
CA LEU A 239 3.42 15.72 -17.78
C LEU A 239 3.03 15.21 -16.40
N ARG A 240 2.41 14.03 -16.30
CA ARG A 240 2.05 13.45 -15.00
C ARG A 240 3.30 13.13 -14.15
N CYS A 241 4.36 12.62 -14.76
CA CYS A 241 5.63 12.38 -14.07
C CYS A 241 6.27 13.69 -13.55
N ALA A 242 6.19 14.79 -14.32
CA ALA A 242 6.69 16.09 -13.88
C ALA A 242 5.90 16.65 -12.69
N GLN A 243 4.57 16.46 -12.68
CA GLN A 243 3.73 16.81 -11.54
C GLN A 243 4.07 15.98 -10.31
N ILE A 244 4.23 14.64 -10.46
CA ILE A 244 4.66 13.76 -9.37
C ILE A 244 6.04 14.16 -8.84
N MET A 245 7.00 14.49 -9.71
CA MET A 245 8.33 14.96 -9.28
C MET A 245 8.23 16.20 -8.38
N ARG A 246 7.42 17.19 -8.76
CA ARG A 246 7.13 18.38 -7.94
C ARG A 246 6.50 17.99 -6.60
N ASP A 247 5.49 17.11 -6.63
CA ASP A 247 4.76 16.70 -5.44
C ASP A 247 5.65 15.92 -4.47
N VAL A 248 6.58 15.09 -4.97
CA VAL A 248 7.56 14.37 -4.14
C VAL A 248 8.52 15.35 -3.46
N PHE A 249 9.04 16.36 -4.16
CA PHE A 249 9.85 17.40 -3.50
C PHE A 249 9.04 18.17 -2.46
N LEU A 250 7.76 18.46 -2.73
CA LEU A 250 6.88 19.10 -1.76
C LEU A 250 6.65 18.21 -0.53
N ALA A 251 6.45 16.90 -0.69
CA ALA A 251 6.28 15.95 0.40
C ALA A 251 7.57 15.80 1.23
N LEU A 252 8.72 15.66 0.57
CA LEU A 252 10.02 15.56 1.24
C LEU A 252 10.38 16.83 2.02
N ALA A 253 9.95 18.01 1.55
CA ALA A 253 10.13 19.28 2.25
C ALA A 253 9.36 19.40 3.58
N GLN A 254 8.39 18.51 3.85
CA GLN A 254 7.63 18.52 5.11
C GLN A 254 8.44 17.89 6.25
N THR A 255 9.51 18.57 6.66
CA THR A 255 10.50 18.07 7.64
C THR A 255 10.17 18.45 9.08
N GLU A 256 9.05 19.12 9.33
CA GLU A 256 8.64 19.47 10.69
C GLU A 256 8.50 18.21 11.54
N ALA A 257 9.22 18.17 12.67
CA ALA A 257 9.22 17.04 13.60
C ALA A 257 7.93 16.92 14.42
N ASP A 258 7.05 17.93 14.34
CA ASP A 258 5.75 17.91 15.00
C ASP A 258 4.88 16.82 14.36
N PHE A 259 4.67 15.72 15.09
CA PHE A 259 3.85 14.60 14.63
C PHE A 259 2.37 14.98 14.45
N ASP A 260 1.91 16.11 15.00
CA ASP A 260 0.55 16.61 14.77
C ASP A 260 0.39 17.27 13.39
N ILE A 261 1.46 17.86 12.85
CA ILE A 261 1.40 18.68 11.62
C ILE A 261 2.32 18.15 10.51
N GLY A 262 3.59 17.84 10.80
CA GLY A 262 4.59 17.51 9.79
C GLY A 262 4.33 16.19 9.06
N VAL A 263 4.00 15.12 9.79
CA VAL A 263 3.58 13.85 9.17
C VAL A 263 2.22 14.00 8.48
N ARG A 264 1.32 14.82 9.04
CA ARG A 264 0.03 15.13 8.43
C ARG A 264 0.20 15.79 7.06
N GLN A 265 1.07 16.78 6.95
CA GLN A 265 1.30 17.51 5.70
C GLN A 265 1.95 16.61 4.65
N LEU A 266 2.94 15.80 5.02
CA LEU A 266 3.50 14.79 4.11
C LEU A 266 2.41 13.85 3.60
N TRP A 267 1.58 13.32 4.50
CA TRP A 267 0.48 12.42 4.16
C TRP A 267 -0.50 13.09 3.20
N ASN A 268 -0.92 14.32 3.50
CA ASN A 268 -1.83 15.07 2.65
C ASN A 268 -1.28 15.29 1.23
N VAL A 269 0.01 15.63 1.09
CA VAL A 269 0.61 15.81 -0.25
C VAL A 269 0.61 14.50 -1.03
N ARG A 270 0.99 13.40 -0.38
CA ARG A 270 0.98 12.06 -0.99
C ARG A 270 -0.42 11.67 -1.47
N ASP A 271 -1.41 11.74 -0.59
CA ASP A 271 -2.78 11.30 -0.87
C ASP A 271 -3.51 12.20 -1.88
N VAL A 272 -3.23 13.51 -1.88
CA VAL A 272 -3.73 14.41 -2.93
C VAL A 272 -3.14 14.05 -4.28
N SER A 273 -1.83 13.78 -4.34
CA SER A 273 -1.21 13.38 -5.60
C SER A 273 -1.72 12.01 -6.09
N MET A 274 -1.98 11.07 -5.18
CA MET A 274 -2.64 9.80 -5.52
C MET A 274 -4.02 10.01 -6.13
N ALA A 275 -4.82 10.93 -5.56
CA ALA A 275 -6.16 11.22 -6.07
C ALA A 275 -6.11 11.87 -7.46
N GLU A 276 -5.13 12.74 -7.69
CA GLU A 276 -4.86 13.34 -9.01
C GLU A 276 -4.37 12.30 -10.02
N SER A 277 -3.57 11.32 -9.60
CA SER A 277 -3.20 10.16 -10.45
C SER A 277 -4.44 9.35 -10.83
N LEU A 278 -5.33 9.05 -9.88
CA LEU A 278 -6.57 8.32 -10.15
C LEU A 278 -7.48 9.09 -11.13
N ARG A 279 -7.63 10.41 -10.94
CA ARG A 279 -8.34 11.26 -11.91
C ARG A 279 -7.70 11.18 -13.29
N TRP A 280 -6.38 11.29 -13.38
CA TRP A 280 -5.65 11.22 -14.64
C TRP A 280 -5.84 9.87 -15.34
N VAL A 281 -5.82 8.76 -14.61
CA VAL A 281 -6.15 7.42 -15.14
C VAL A 281 -7.60 7.38 -15.63
N ARG A 282 -8.55 7.94 -14.87
CA ARG A 282 -9.97 8.01 -15.24
C ARG A 282 -10.23 8.78 -16.53
N GLU A 283 -9.54 9.91 -16.71
CA GLU A 283 -9.65 10.74 -17.91
C GLU A 283 -9.09 10.05 -19.15
N ARG A 284 -8.01 9.28 -19.00
CA ARG A 284 -7.39 8.52 -20.09
C ARG A 284 -8.22 7.35 -20.56
N GLU A 285 -8.76 6.58 -19.63
CA GLU A 285 -9.56 5.39 -19.96
C GLU A 285 -11.02 5.74 -20.30
N GLY A 286 -11.46 6.93 -19.91
CA GLY A 286 -12.82 7.41 -20.13
C GLY A 286 -13.81 6.96 -19.05
N ALA A 287 -14.95 7.65 -18.98
CA ALA A 287 -15.96 7.46 -17.94
C ALA A 287 -16.70 6.10 -18.01
N ASP A 288 -16.65 5.40 -19.14
CA ASP A 288 -17.29 4.09 -19.28
C ASP A 288 -16.40 2.92 -18.83
N ALA A 289 -15.09 3.15 -18.66
CA ALA A 289 -14.16 2.12 -18.22
C ALA A 289 -14.38 1.79 -16.73
N GLY A 290 -14.68 0.53 -16.40
CA GLY A 290 -14.73 0.12 -15.00
C GLY A 290 -13.32 -0.04 -14.42
N MET A 291 -13.10 0.45 -13.20
CA MET A 291 -11.84 0.41 -12.47
C MET A 291 -11.99 -0.29 -11.12
N VAL A 292 -11.11 -1.24 -10.81
CA VAL A 292 -10.90 -1.73 -9.45
C VAL A 292 -9.58 -1.16 -8.96
N LEU A 293 -9.61 -0.50 -7.80
CA LEU A 293 -8.41 0.05 -7.18
C LEU A 293 -8.14 -0.62 -5.83
N GLY A 294 -6.88 -0.91 -5.55
CA GLY A 294 -6.41 -1.55 -4.33
C GLY A 294 -5.40 -0.66 -3.59
N ALA A 295 -5.69 -0.33 -2.34
CA ALA A 295 -4.80 0.44 -1.47
C ALA A 295 -5.11 0.18 0.00
N HIS A 296 -4.20 0.57 0.89
CA HIS A 296 -4.44 0.53 2.32
C HIS A 296 -5.69 1.34 2.72
N ASN A 297 -6.44 0.84 3.70
CA ASN A 297 -7.65 1.47 4.22
C ASN A 297 -7.45 2.97 4.53
N THR A 298 -6.27 3.34 5.04
CA THR A 298 -5.89 4.72 5.36
C THR A 298 -5.92 5.65 4.14
N HIS A 299 -5.66 5.14 2.94
CA HIS A 299 -5.70 5.92 1.71
C HIS A 299 -7.12 6.00 1.13
N LEU A 300 -7.98 5.01 1.38
CA LEU A 300 -9.31 4.94 0.76
C LEU A 300 -10.44 5.49 1.62
N GLN A 301 -10.32 5.45 2.95
CA GLN A 301 -11.40 5.83 3.85
C GLN A 301 -11.91 7.25 3.58
N LEU A 302 -13.22 7.47 3.66
CA LEU A 302 -13.85 8.79 3.50
C LEU A 302 -13.79 9.65 4.78
N HIS A 303 -13.28 9.08 5.88
CA HIS A 303 -13.06 9.76 7.16
C HIS A 303 -11.60 10.19 7.31
N PRO A 304 -11.27 11.27 8.03
CA PRO A 304 -9.88 11.64 8.29
C PRO A 304 -9.06 10.52 8.92
N VAL A 305 -7.79 10.45 8.52
CA VAL A 305 -6.87 9.37 8.87
C VAL A 305 -6.06 9.74 10.11
N ARG A 306 -5.85 8.76 11.00
CA ARG A 306 -5.06 8.89 12.24
C ARG A 306 -5.55 10.01 13.16
N VAL A 307 -4.88 10.18 14.30
CA VAL A 307 -5.24 11.20 15.31
C VAL A 307 -5.09 12.64 14.82
N GLN A 308 -4.16 12.89 13.90
CA GLN A 308 -3.91 14.21 13.30
C GLN A 308 -4.97 14.66 12.29
N LYS A 309 -5.96 13.79 11.97
CA LYS A 309 -7.00 14.04 10.97
C LYS A 309 -6.42 14.39 9.59
N ALA A 310 -5.50 13.55 9.11
CA ALA A 310 -4.95 13.69 7.77
C ALA A 310 -6.03 13.43 6.70
N THR A 311 -5.89 14.07 5.56
CA THR A 311 -6.74 13.84 4.38
C THR A 311 -6.29 12.56 3.70
N SER A 312 -7.21 11.62 3.54
CA SER A 312 -7.00 10.44 2.71
C SER A 312 -7.23 10.75 1.23
N MET A 313 -6.66 9.94 0.35
CA MET A 313 -6.89 10.01 -1.09
C MET A 313 -8.40 9.85 -1.40
N GLY A 314 -9.07 8.90 -0.76
CA GLY A 314 -10.50 8.64 -0.97
C GLY A 314 -11.38 9.84 -0.57
N SER A 315 -11.17 10.43 0.61
CA SER A 315 -11.92 11.61 1.04
C SER A 315 -11.65 12.83 0.16
N TYR A 316 -10.40 13.03 -0.29
CA TYR A 316 -10.08 14.10 -1.23
C TYR A 316 -10.75 13.88 -2.58
N TYR A 317 -10.62 12.67 -3.15
CA TYR A 317 -11.21 12.32 -4.45
C TYR A 317 -12.72 12.52 -4.44
N ALA A 318 -13.41 11.97 -3.43
CA ALA A 318 -14.85 12.11 -3.24
C ALA A 318 -15.29 13.58 -3.13
N SER A 319 -14.55 14.39 -2.37
CA SER A 319 -14.84 15.81 -2.17
C SER A 319 -14.58 16.65 -3.42
N ARG A 320 -13.49 16.36 -4.15
CA ARG A 320 -13.00 17.20 -5.25
C ARG A 320 -13.60 16.84 -6.61
N PHE A 321 -13.76 15.55 -6.88
CA PHE A 321 -14.17 15.01 -8.19
C PHE A 321 -15.55 14.35 -8.16
N GLY A 322 -16.15 14.20 -6.98
CA GLY A 322 -17.44 13.53 -6.78
C GLY A 322 -17.28 12.07 -6.36
N ARG A 323 -18.35 11.51 -5.79
CA ARG A 323 -18.38 10.14 -5.22
C ARG A 323 -19.43 9.22 -5.82
N ASP A 324 -20.34 9.73 -6.64
CA ASP A 324 -21.54 8.98 -7.06
C ASP A 324 -21.17 7.72 -7.85
N ASP A 325 -20.08 7.80 -8.61
CA ASP A 325 -19.54 6.72 -9.44
C ASP A 325 -18.51 5.82 -8.72
N THR A 326 -18.28 6.05 -7.42
CA THR A 326 -17.28 5.32 -6.64
C THR A 326 -17.92 4.54 -5.50
N LEU A 327 -17.44 3.32 -5.26
CA LEU A 327 -17.79 2.47 -4.12
C LEU A 327 -16.55 2.29 -3.25
N PHE A 328 -16.63 2.62 -1.95
CA PHE A 328 -15.52 2.43 -1.01
C PHE A 328 -15.77 1.23 -0.09
N ILE A 329 -14.94 0.19 -0.25
CA ILE A 329 -14.99 -1.05 0.51
C ILE A 329 -13.81 -1.06 1.48
N GLY A 330 -14.09 -0.92 2.77
CA GLY A 330 -13.09 -1.12 3.83
C GLY A 330 -12.93 -2.60 4.12
N THR A 331 -11.71 -3.07 4.33
CA THR A 331 -11.50 -4.45 4.82
C THR A 331 -11.16 -4.45 6.30
N THR A 332 -11.49 -5.51 7.01
CA THR A 332 -11.21 -5.60 8.44
C THR A 332 -11.16 -7.06 8.91
N SER A 333 -10.53 -7.30 10.05
CA SER A 333 -10.42 -8.64 10.61
C SER A 333 -10.64 -8.67 12.12
N GLU A 334 -11.10 -9.81 12.64
CA GLU A 334 -11.12 -10.04 14.09
C GLU A 334 -9.69 -10.12 14.61
N ARG A 335 -8.94 -11.11 14.15
CA ARG A 335 -7.57 -11.36 14.59
C ARG A 335 -6.58 -10.50 13.82
N SER A 336 -5.57 -9.97 14.52
CA SER A 336 -4.43 -9.35 13.85
C SER A 336 -3.65 -10.41 13.08
N LEU A 337 -2.71 -9.99 12.23
CA LEU A 337 -1.79 -10.92 11.58
C LEU A 337 -0.98 -11.77 12.60
N LYS A 338 -0.85 -11.29 13.84
CA LYS A 338 -0.21 -12.00 14.97
C LYS A 338 -1.14 -12.99 15.68
N GLY A 339 -2.44 -12.99 15.35
CA GLY A 339 -3.46 -13.76 16.06
C GLY A 339 -4.07 -13.06 17.28
N GLU A 340 -3.75 -11.79 17.53
CA GLU A 340 -4.27 -11.05 18.69
C GLU A 340 -5.76 -10.74 18.53
N PRO A 341 -6.57 -10.88 19.59
CA PRO A 341 -7.97 -10.48 19.56
C PRO A 341 -8.12 -8.96 19.33
N PRO A 342 -9.28 -8.49 18.86
CA PRO A 342 -9.55 -7.07 18.75
C PRO A 342 -9.69 -6.45 20.15
N ARG A 343 -9.41 -5.14 20.26
CA ARG A 343 -9.70 -4.40 21.49
C ARG A 343 -11.21 -4.40 21.76
N PRO A 344 -11.68 -4.59 23.01
CA PRO A 344 -13.11 -4.63 23.31
C PRO A 344 -13.89 -3.37 22.93
N ASP A 345 -13.23 -2.21 22.85
CA ASP A 345 -13.81 -0.92 22.49
C ASP A 345 -13.70 -0.58 20.99
N SER A 346 -13.16 -1.49 20.17
CA SER A 346 -12.94 -1.28 18.74
C SER A 346 -14.14 -1.63 17.87
N ASN A 347 -14.17 -1.08 16.65
CA ASN A 347 -15.12 -1.51 15.62
C ASN A 347 -15.01 -3.02 15.34
N GLN A 348 -13.79 -3.56 15.27
CA GLN A 348 -13.53 -4.99 15.05
C GLN A 348 -14.21 -5.90 16.09
N ALA A 349 -14.30 -5.47 17.35
CA ALA A 349 -14.95 -6.27 18.39
C ALA A 349 -16.45 -6.44 18.14
N ALA A 350 -17.11 -5.45 17.54
CA ALA A 350 -18.49 -5.57 17.09
C ALA A 350 -18.58 -6.41 15.80
N TYR A 351 -17.70 -6.17 14.84
CA TYR A 351 -17.66 -6.93 13.56
C TYR A 351 -17.48 -8.43 13.78
N ALA A 352 -16.67 -8.83 14.76
CA ALA A 352 -16.41 -10.22 15.11
C ALA A 352 -17.64 -10.96 15.67
N LYS A 353 -18.67 -10.23 16.13
CA LYS A 353 -19.93 -10.80 16.63
C LYS A 353 -20.94 -11.11 15.50
N VAL A 354 -20.65 -10.67 14.27
CA VAL A 354 -21.42 -11.07 13.09
C VAL A 354 -21.07 -12.54 12.77
N ALA A 355 -22.08 -13.38 12.56
CA ALA A 355 -21.96 -14.84 12.72
C ALA A 355 -20.97 -15.55 11.77
N HIS A 356 -20.56 -14.91 10.67
CA HIS A 356 -19.78 -15.52 9.60
C HIS A 356 -18.26 -15.31 9.75
N ASP A 357 -17.47 -16.31 9.33
CA ASP A 357 -16.00 -16.23 9.31
C ASP A 357 -15.50 -15.22 8.27
N CYS A 358 -16.20 -15.09 7.14
CA CYS A 358 -15.97 -14.07 6.15
C CYS A 358 -17.32 -13.59 5.59
N TYR A 359 -17.48 -12.28 5.47
CA TYR A 359 -18.71 -11.69 4.96
C TYR A 359 -18.48 -10.32 4.34
N PHE A 360 -19.39 -9.96 3.44
CA PHE A 360 -19.56 -8.62 2.91
C PHE A 360 -20.75 -7.94 3.57
N LEU A 361 -20.63 -6.67 3.92
CA LEU A 361 -21.70 -5.87 4.53
C LEU A 361 -21.81 -4.52 3.82
N ASP A 362 -22.95 -4.26 3.20
CA ASP A 362 -23.25 -2.95 2.64
C ASP A 362 -23.79 -2.02 3.73
N LEU A 363 -22.97 -1.03 4.14
CA LEU A 363 -23.36 -0.09 5.20
C LEU A 363 -24.40 0.92 4.72
N ARG A 364 -24.57 1.10 3.40
CA ARG A 364 -25.55 2.05 2.84
C ARG A 364 -27.00 1.61 3.06
N THR A 365 -27.22 0.33 3.37
CA THR A 365 -28.55 -0.22 3.68
C THR A 365 -28.93 -0.02 5.16
N ALA A 366 -28.02 0.53 5.98
CA ALA A 366 -28.31 0.82 7.38
C ALA A 366 -29.45 1.85 7.50
N PRO A 367 -30.30 1.74 8.55
CA PRO A 367 -31.28 2.78 8.87
C PRO A 367 -30.61 4.15 9.00
N GLY A 368 -31.25 5.19 8.47
CA GLY A 368 -30.74 6.57 8.54
C GLY A 368 -30.85 7.22 9.92
N ASP A 369 -31.58 6.59 10.85
CA ASP A 369 -31.78 7.04 12.22
C ASP A 369 -31.81 5.85 13.21
N GLY A 370 -31.85 6.18 14.51
CA GLY A 370 -31.93 5.20 15.59
C GLY A 370 -30.60 4.52 15.93
N PRO A 371 -30.65 3.44 16.74
CA PRO A 371 -29.45 2.92 17.40
C PRO A 371 -28.35 2.41 16.45
N VAL A 372 -28.70 1.91 15.25
CA VAL A 372 -27.72 1.48 14.24
C VAL A 372 -27.01 2.69 13.64
N ALA A 373 -27.76 3.73 13.26
CA ALA A 373 -27.19 4.99 12.77
C ALA A 373 -26.31 5.65 13.83
N ASP A 374 -26.79 5.69 15.09
CA ASP A 374 -26.03 6.21 16.24
C ASP A 374 -24.73 5.43 16.45
N TRP A 375 -24.75 4.10 16.28
CA TRP A 375 -23.54 3.31 16.38
C TRP A 375 -22.54 3.64 15.26
N LEU A 376 -23.02 3.71 14.02
CA LEU A 376 -22.20 3.99 12.83
C LEU A 376 -21.60 5.40 12.81
N ALA A 377 -22.25 6.36 13.47
CA ALA A 377 -21.84 7.76 13.56
C ALA A 377 -20.76 8.04 14.63
N VAL A 378 -20.35 7.03 15.40
CA VAL A 378 -19.36 7.17 16.48
C VAL A 378 -17.98 6.72 16.01
N GLU A 379 -16.99 7.54 16.31
CA GLU A 379 -15.58 7.23 16.10
C GLU A 379 -15.09 6.24 17.17
N ARG A 380 -14.49 5.13 16.74
CA ARG A 380 -13.91 4.11 17.63
C ARG A 380 -12.51 3.72 17.15
N PRO A 381 -11.69 3.09 18.00
CA PRO A 381 -10.48 2.43 17.56
C PRO A 381 -10.78 1.42 16.45
N ASP A 382 -10.00 1.49 15.37
CA ASP A 382 -10.05 0.57 14.25
C ASP A 382 -8.61 0.18 13.88
N ARG A 383 -8.37 -1.11 13.71
CA ARG A 383 -7.03 -1.64 13.43
C ARG A 383 -6.58 -1.26 12.01
N SER A 384 -5.41 -0.65 11.93
CA SER A 384 -4.67 -0.33 10.70
C SER A 384 -3.24 -0.84 10.88
N ASN A 385 -2.82 -1.75 10.00
CA ASN A 385 -1.69 -2.65 10.24
C ASN A 385 -1.83 -3.35 11.61
N LEU A 386 -0.89 -3.09 12.51
CA LEU A 386 -0.86 -3.63 13.87
C LEU A 386 -1.11 -2.55 14.93
N ARG A 387 -1.65 -1.39 14.51
CA ARG A 387 -1.98 -0.24 15.36
C ARG A 387 -3.48 0.03 15.30
N TYR A 388 -3.94 0.94 16.17
CA TYR A 388 -5.30 1.45 16.12
C TYR A 388 -5.29 2.92 15.76
N GLN A 389 -6.28 3.30 14.95
CA GLN A 389 -6.60 4.69 14.67
C GLN A 389 -8.11 4.93 14.86
N PRO A 390 -8.52 6.17 15.14
CA PRO A 390 -9.93 6.51 15.17
C PRO A 390 -10.59 6.37 13.79
N VAL A 391 -11.68 5.61 13.70
CA VAL A 391 -12.52 5.52 12.50
C VAL A 391 -13.99 5.56 12.87
N CYS A 392 -14.75 6.41 12.17
CA CYS A 392 -16.21 6.41 12.18
C CYS A 392 -16.69 5.57 10.98
N ALA A 393 -17.09 4.32 11.23
CA ALA A 393 -17.33 3.33 10.17
C ALA A 393 -18.36 3.78 9.13
N GLY A 394 -19.49 4.37 9.57
CA GLY A 394 -20.53 4.85 8.66
C GLY A 394 -20.14 6.06 7.82
N ASN A 395 -19.11 6.81 8.24
CA ASN A 395 -18.56 7.93 7.47
C ASN A 395 -17.35 7.53 6.63
N ALA A 396 -16.67 6.43 6.98
CA ALA A 396 -15.44 6.00 6.33
C ALA A 396 -15.69 5.12 5.10
N TRP A 397 -16.76 4.31 5.12
CA TRP A 397 -16.94 3.21 4.16
C TRP A 397 -18.39 3.14 3.64
N ASP A 398 -18.54 2.80 2.37
CA ASP A 398 -19.84 2.38 1.83
C ASP A 398 -20.11 0.91 2.18
N CYS A 399 -19.08 0.07 2.13
CA CYS A 399 -19.19 -1.36 2.45
C CYS A 399 -17.99 -1.85 3.27
N LEU A 400 -18.17 -2.97 3.96
CA LEU A 400 -17.12 -3.68 4.69
C LEU A 400 -16.96 -5.11 4.18
N LEU A 401 -15.71 -5.53 4.02
CA LEU A 401 -15.34 -6.93 3.89
C LEU A 401 -14.63 -7.38 5.16
N PHE A 402 -15.20 -8.36 5.85
CA PHE A 402 -14.66 -8.91 7.08
C PHE A 402 -14.05 -10.29 6.84
N HIS A 403 -12.93 -10.59 7.51
CA HIS A 403 -12.40 -11.95 7.61
C HIS A 403 -11.90 -12.25 9.03
N ARG A 404 -12.18 -13.44 9.58
CA ARG A 404 -11.90 -13.76 10.98
C ARG A 404 -10.41 -13.81 11.30
N THR A 405 -9.62 -14.41 10.43
CA THR A 405 -8.16 -14.55 10.55
C THR A 405 -7.45 -13.93 9.35
N LEU A 406 -6.13 -13.76 9.42
CA LEU A 406 -5.36 -13.26 8.28
C LEU A 406 -4.11 -14.11 8.10
N ALA A 407 -3.64 -14.21 6.87
CA ALA A 407 -2.35 -14.79 6.53
C ALA A 407 -1.53 -13.79 5.70
N THR A 408 -0.21 -13.91 5.75
CA THR A 408 0.65 -13.26 4.76
C THR A 408 0.41 -13.87 3.39
N GLY A 409 0.54 -13.04 2.36
CA GLY A 409 0.49 -13.48 0.98
C GLY A 409 1.61 -14.47 0.66
N GLU A 410 1.45 -15.19 -0.45
CA GLU A 410 2.51 -16.07 -0.93
C GLU A 410 3.64 -15.25 -1.58
N VAL A 411 4.90 -15.49 -1.17
CA VAL A 411 6.04 -14.76 -1.70
C VAL A 411 6.61 -15.46 -2.92
N GLU A 412 6.59 -14.78 -4.06
CA GLU A 412 7.34 -15.12 -5.26
C GLU A 412 8.65 -14.33 -5.26
N ILE A 413 9.76 -14.97 -4.84
CA ILE A 413 11.07 -14.32 -4.72
C ILE A 413 11.67 -14.08 -6.13
N PRO A 414 11.81 -12.82 -6.59
CA PRO A 414 12.45 -12.54 -7.87
C PRO A 414 13.93 -12.91 -7.86
N GLY A 415 14.51 -13.15 -9.03
CA GLY A 415 15.91 -13.58 -9.17
C GLY A 415 16.92 -12.63 -8.51
N TYR A 416 16.65 -11.32 -8.51
CA TYR A 416 17.52 -10.32 -7.88
C TYR A 416 17.51 -10.35 -6.33
N LEU A 417 16.52 -10.98 -5.70
CA LEU A 417 16.47 -11.21 -4.25
C LEU A 417 16.95 -12.62 -3.86
N TYR A 418 16.94 -13.54 -4.82
CA TYR A 418 17.26 -14.94 -4.58
C TYR A 418 18.74 -15.14 -4.25
N ALA A 419 18.99 -15.94 -3.22
CA ALA A 419 20.29 -16.57 -3.00
C ALA A 419 20.04 -18.00 -2.48
N PRO A 420 20.78 -19.00 -2.96
CA PRO A 420 20.56 -20.37 -2.54
C PRO A 420 20.92 -20.54 -1.05
N PRO A 421 20.21 -21.43 -0.32
CA PRO A 421 20.60 -21.79 1.03
C PRO A 421 22.04 -22.30 1.08
N ALA A 422 22.74 -21.98 2.15
CA ALA A 422 24.09 -22.46 2.42
C ALA A 422 24.20 -22.95 3.86
N ASP A 423 25.10 -23.91 4.08
CA ASP A 423 25.50 -24.26 5.44
C ASP A 423 26.29 -23.09 6.03
N TYR A 424 26.04 -22.80 7.30
CA TYR A 424 26.76 -21.75 7.99
C TYR A 424 28.13 -22.27 8.45
N THR A 425 29.22 -21.67 7.93
CA THR A 425 30.60 -22.14 8.17
C THR A 425 31.42 -21.24 9.12
N GLY A 426 30.80 -20.29 9.83
CA GLY A 426 31.43 -19.41 10.83
C GLY A 426 31.07 -19.78 12.28
N ASP A 427 31.39 -18.91 13.25
CA ASP A 427 31.02 -19.00 14.69
C ASP A 427 29.58 -19.50 14.94
N ASP A 428 29.34 -20.24 16.03
CA ASP A 428 28.02 -20.74 16.46
C ASP A 428 26.84 -19.80 16.09
N LEU A 429 25.84 -20.31 15.33
CA LEU A 429 24.63 -19.57 14.95
C LEU A 429 23.94 -18.96 16.19
N ALA A 430 24.05 -19.62 17.35
CA ALA A 430 23.53 -19.11 18.61
C ALA A 430 24.10 -17.72 18.98
N ALA A 431 25.27 -17.35 18.47
CA ALA A 431 25.89 -16.05 18.69
C ALA A 431 25.09 -14.87 18.10
N PHE A 432 24.18 -15.11 17.15
CA PHE A 432 23.27 -14.09 16.64
C PHE A 432 22.03 -13.90 17.53
N SER A 433 21.84 -14.73 18.54
CA SER A 433 20.66 -14.66 19.41
C SER A 433 20.68 -13.38 20.25
N GLY A 434 19.52 -12.73 20.34
CA GLY A 434 19.34 -11.49 21.06
C GLY A 434 18.12 -10.73 20.59
N ARG A 435 17.77 -9.71 21.35
CA ARG A 435 16.76 -8.72 20.97
C ARG A 435 17.44 -7.56 20.28
N TYR A 436 17.00 -7.25 19.07
CA TYR A 436 17.50 -6.13 18.27
C TYR A 436 16.45 -5.03 18.20
N VAL A 437 16.84 -3.79 18.46
CA VAL A 437 16.02 -2.62 18.16
C VAL A 437 16.32 -2.16 16.75
N ILE A 438 15.30 -2.10 15.90
CA ILE A 438 15.38 -1.65 14.52
C ILE A 438 14.88 -0.20 14.44
N HIS A 439 15.71 0.68 13.89
CA HIS A 439 15.42 2.11 13.77
C HIS A 439 15.00 2.49 12.34
N GLY A 440 14.11 3.48 12.22
CA GLY A 440 14.00 4.29 10.99
C GLY A 440 12.76 4.07 10.11
N PHE A 441 11.85 3.13 10.41
CA PHE A 441 10.59 3.02 9.66
C PHE A 441 9.49 3.89 10.28
N LEU A 442 9.08 4.96 9.61
CA LEU A 442 8.05 5.90 10.10
C LEU A 442 8.29 6.40 11.54
N ALA A 443 9.56 6.51 11.93
CA ALA A 443 9.99 6.81 13.30
C ALA A 443 9.48 5.84 14.40
N ALA A 444 9.00 4.66 14.01
CA ALA A 444 8.66 3.59 14.92
C ALA A 444 9.93 2.91 15.44
N VAL A 445 9.93 2.60 16.75
CA VAL A 445 10.88 1.65 17.32
C VAL A 445 10.26 0.26 17.14
N ASN A 446 10.89 -0.58 16.33
CA ASN A 446 10.48 -1.97 16.15
C ASN A 446 11.53 -2.87 16.80
N THR A 447 11.14 -4.04 17.29
CA THR A 447 12.11 -5.02 17.79
C THR A 447 12.00 -6.34 17.07
N LEU A 448 13.16 -6.96 16.87
CA LEU A 448 13.32 -8.28 16.28
C LEU A 448 14.04 -9.15 17.30
N ASP A 449 13.33 -10.12 17.87
CA ASP A 449 13.92 -11.14 18.73
C ASP A 449 14.48 -12.25 17.83
N VAL A 450 15.74 -12.62 18.03
CA VAL A 450 16.43 -13.68 17.29
C VAL A 450 16.86 -14.74 18.29
N PHE A 451 16.54 -16.00 18.05
CA PHE A 451 16.91 -17.08 18.97
C PHE A 451 17.19 -18.38 18.22
N PHE A 452 18.04 -19.21 18.81
CA PHE A 452 18.48 -20.46 18.23
C PHE A 452 17.79 -21.64 18.92
N GLU A 453 17.11 -22.49 18.15
CA GLU A 453 16.37 -23.65 18.62
C GLU A 453 16.54 -24.79 17.61
N ASP A 454 16.95 -25.98 18.07
CA ASP A 454 17.09 -27.19 17.25
C ASP A 454 17.89 -27.03 15.95
N GLY A 455 18.98 -26.25 15.98
CA GLY A 455 19.84 -26.05 14.81
C GLY A 455 19.36 -24.96 13.86
N VAL A 456 18.27 -24.26 14.18
CA VAL A 456 17.65 -23.23 13.34
C VAL A 456 17.58 -21.91 14.08
N LEU A 457 17.90 -20.81 13.38
CA LEU A 457 17.58 -19.48 13.87
C LEU A 457 16.12 -19.15 13.59
N TYR A 458 15.42 -18.73 14.62
CA TYR A 458 14.09 -18.15 14.50
C TYR A 458 14.16 -16.66 14.76
N THR A 459 13.26 -15.93 14.12
CA THR A 459 12.97 -14.55 14.47
C THR A 459 11.55 -14.42 14.97
N ASP A 460 11.32 -13.52 15.92
CA ASP A 460 9.99 -13.08 16.31
C ASP A 460 9.90 -11.56 16.33
N GLY A 461 8.94 -11.03 15.58
CA GLY A 461 8.65 -9.61 15.45
C GLY A 461 7.38 -9.18 16.20
N GLN A 462 6.94 -9.90 17.25
CA GLN A 462 5.72 -9.59 17.99
C GLN A 462 5.56 -8.12 18.41
N ASP A 463 6.65 -7.38 18.63
CA ASP A 463 6.58 -5.97 19.05
C ASP A 463 6.65 -4.98 17.87
N ASP A 464 6.87 -5.47 16.63
CA ASP A 464 6.75 -4.63 15.44
C ASP A 464 5.28 -4.23 15.26
N THR A 465 5.05 -2.93 15.25
CA THR A 465 3.71 -2.36 15.06
C THR A 465 3.51 -1.84 13.64
N SER A 466 4.55 -1.87 12.80
CA SER A 466 4.44 -1.55 11.38
C SER A 466 3.85 -2.70 10.58
N GLY A 467 4.33 -3.93 10.82
CA GLY A 467 3.91 -5.10 10.04
C GLY A 467 4.43 -5.09 8.60
N GLU A 468 5.42 -4.25 8.30
CA GLU A 468 5.88 -3.99 6.93
C GLU A 468 7.37 -4.27 6.72
N VAL A 469 8.19 -4.30 7.78
CA VAL A 469 9.64 -4.43 7.66
C VAL A 469 10.07 -5.90 7.62
N PHE A 470 9.50 -6.71 8.52
CA PHE A 470 9.78 -8.13 8.70
C PHE A 470 8.54 -8.85 9.26
N PRO A 471 8.50 -10.20 9.27
CA PRO A 471 7.36 -10.94 9.78
C PRO A 471 7.07 -10.61 11.25
N PRO A 472 5.85 -10.21 11.59
CA PRO A 472 5.50 -9.87 12.97
C PRO A 472 5.21 -11.09 13.86
N TYR A 473 5.76 -12.27 13.52
CA TYR A 473 5.49 -13.54 14.19
C TYR A 473 6.69 -14.48 14.05
N LYS A 474 6.73 -15.54 14.89
CA LYS A 474 7.80 -16.54 14.89
C LYS A 474 7.94 -17.22 13.53
N VAL A 475 9.10 -17.06 12.89
CA VAL A 475 9.44 -17.68 11.60
C VAL A 475 10.90 -18.13 11.55
N PRO A 476 11.20 -19.23 10.85
CA PRO A 476 12.58 -19.67 10.65
C PRO A 476 13.32 -18.71 9.71
N LEU A 477 14.61 -18.54 10.00
CA LEU A 477 15.55 -17.72 9.25
C LEU A 477 16.68 -18.60 8.70
N HIS A 478 16.95 -18.49 7.40
CA HIS A 478 17.90 -19.35 6.71
C HIS A 478 19.12 -18.59 6.22
N TYR A 479 20.30 -19.17 6.41
CA TYR A 479 21.55 -18.65 5.86
C TYR A 479 21.68 -18.97 4.37
N CYS A 480 22.20 -18.01 3.61
CA CYS A 480 22.31 -18.08 2.16
C CYS A 480 23.76 -17.89 1.69
N ALA A 481 24.07 -18.35 0.48
CA ALA A 481 25.42 -18.35 -0.09
C ALA A 481 26.06 -16.95 -0.25
N ASP A 482 25.27 -15.88 -0.20
CA ASP A 482 25.75 -14.49 -0.22
C ASP A 482 26.12 -13.93 1.16
N GLY A 483 26.15 -14.79 2.17
CA GLY A 483 26.51 -14.41 3.54
C GLY A 483 25.39 -13.73 4.33
N LYS A 484 24.17 -13.72 3.80
CA LYS A 484 23.00 -13.07 4.41
C LYS A 484 21.95 -14.11 4.82
N PHE A 485 20.94 -13.62 5.53
CA PHE A 485 19.84 -14.41 6.05
C PHE A 485 18.51 -14.00 5.41
N ARG A 486 17.64 -14.97 5.15
CA ARG A 486 16.34 -14.75 4.48
C ARG A 486 15.23 -15.59 5.12
N TRP A 487 14.02 -15.06 5.05
CA TRP A 487 12.80 -15.81 5.34
C TRP A 487 12.25 -16.44 4.06
N LYS A 488 11.48 -17.53 4.18
CA LYS A 488 10.74 -18.10 3.05
C LYS A 488 9.41 -17.38 2.78
N VAL A 489 8.82 -16.82 3.83
CA VAL A 489 7.48 -16.21 3.82
C VAL A 489 7.54 -14.69 3.86
N TRP A 490 8.72 -14.11 3.65
CA TRP A 490 8.90 -12.66 3.70
C TRP A 490 10.09 -12.24 2.84
N PRO A 491 9.98 -11.13 2.10
CA PRO A 491 10.93 -10.83 1.04
C PRO A 491 12.13 -9.98 1.50
N SER A 492 12.14 -9.51 2.74
CA SER A 492 13.27 -8.73 3.29
C SER A 492 14.51 -9.61 3.53
N ILE A 493 15.70 -8.98 3.42
CA ILE A 493 17.00 -9.62 3.59
C ILE A 493 17.64 -9.12 4.89
N ILE A 494 18.14 -10.04 5.72
CA ILE A 494 18.84 -9.73 6.97
C ILE A 494 20.35 -9.93 6.80
N ALA A 495 21.15 -9.01 7.33
CA ALA A 495 22.57 -9.25 7.55
C ALA A 495 22.96 -8.87 8.97
N PHE A 496 23.70 -9.75 9.64
CA PHE A 496 24.30 -9.50 10.95
C PHE A 496 25.76 -9.09 10.79
N GLN A 497 26.21 -8.16 11.62
CA GLN A 497 27.62 -7.80 11.74
C GLN A 497 28.04 -7.91 13.22
N ARG A 498 29.30 -8.28 13.44
CA ARG A 498 29.90 -8.39 14.77
C ARG A 498 31.22 -7.63 14.78
N ASP A 499 31.26 -6.53 15.53
CA ASP A 499 32.48 -5.76 15.78
C ASP A 499 32.71 -5.65 17.28
N GLY A 500 33.85 -6.17 17.77
CA GLY A 500 34.29 -5.98 19.16
C GLY A 500 33.36 -6.55 20.26
N GLY A 501 32.38 -7.40 19.91
CA GLY A 501 31.41 -7.98 20.84
C GLY A 501 30.01 -7.38 20.76
N GLU A 502 29.82 -6.28 20.03
CA GLU A 502 28.50 -5.73 19.71
C GLU A 502 27.96 -6.38 18.43
N ALA A 503 26.73 -6.89 18.51
CA ALA A 503 26.02 -7.45 17.35
C ALA A 503 25.06 -6.39 16.80
N THR A 504 25.18 -6.10 15.51
CA THR A 504 24.25 -5.23 14.79
C THR A 504 23.54 -6.02 13.71
N VAL A 505 22.39 -5.52 13.29
CA VAL A 505 21.58 -6.11 12.24
C VAL A 505 21.20 -5.05 11.22
N SER A 506 21.12 -5.44 9.96
CA SER A 506 20.49 -4.66 8.91
C SER A 506 19.36 -5.46 8.28
N VAL A 507 18.24 -4.81 8.00
CA VAL A 507 17.07 -5.39 7.31
C VAL A 507 16.83 -4.57 6.05
N SER A 508 17.03 -5.18 4.89
CA SER A 508 16.83 -4.54 3.59
C SER A 508 15.54 -5.03 2.95
N THR A 509 14.64 -4.11 2.61
CA THR A 509 13.38 -4.43 1.93
C THR A 509 13.58 -4.44 0.41
N PRO A 510 12.76 -5.18 -0.36
CA PRO A 510 12.80 -5.20 -1.83
C PRO A 510 12.64 -3.84 -2.52
N GLY A 511 12.24 -2.80 -1.80
CA GLY A 511 12.13 -1.41 -2.29
C GLY A 511 13.38 -0.55 -2.13
N GLY A 512 14.49 -1.14 -1.65
CA GLY A 512 15.78 -0.45 -1.51
C GLY A 512 15.96 0.32 -0.20
N ALA A 513 15.03 0.21 0.74
CA ALA A 513 15.22 0.74 2.09
C ALA A 513 16.00 -0.27 2.95
N THR A 514 17.00 0.22 3.66
CA THR A 514 17.75 -0.57 4.66
C THR A 514 17.57 0.07 6.03
N TYR A 515 17.09 -0.72 6.98
CA TYR A 515 16.96 -0.36 8.38
C TYR A 515 18.10 -0.98 9.16
N TYR A 516 18.62 -0.24 10.13
CA TYR A 516 19.72 -0.70 10.98
C TYR A 516 19.21 -0.90 12.40
N GLY A 517 19.80 -1.87 13.08
CA GLY A 517 19.49 -2.17 14.46
C GLY A 517 20.67 -2.63 15.27
N GLN A 518 20.50 -2.51 16.58
CA GLN A 518 21.51 -2.86 17.57
C GLN A 518 20.93 -3.86 18.56
N ARG A 519 21.75 -4.83 18.99
CA ARG A 519 21.38 -5.77 20.05
C ARG A 519 21.29 -5.02 21.38
N ILE A 520 20.14 -5.13 22.04
CA ILE A 520 19.86 -4.48 23.34
C ILE A 520 19.80 -5.46 24.51
N GLY A 521 19.88 -6.76 24.25
CA GLY A 521 19.80 -7.78 25.28
C GLY A 521 19.53 -9.16 24.71
N ASP A 522 19.15 -10.07 25.59
CA ASP A 522 18.73 -11.42 25.21
C ASP A 522 17.35 -11.38 24.57
N ALA A 523 17.08 -12.35 23.70
CA ALA A 523 15.76 -12.49 23.10
C ALA A 523 14.74 -12.80 24.19
N VAL A 524 13.55 -12.20 24.10
CA VAL A 524 12.51 -12.40 25.13
C VAL A 524 11.82 -13.77 24.98
N GLY A 525 11.95 -14.40 23.80
CA GLY A 525 11.30 -15.67 23.47
C GLY A 525 9.79 -15.50 23.33
N GLY A 526 9.24 -15.94 22.19
CA GLY A 526 7.80 -15.96 21.94
C GLY A 526 7.08 -17.06 22.71
#